data_AF-A0A3M1VAH1-F1
#
_entry.id   AF-A0A3M1VAH1-F1
#
_cell.length_a   1.000
_cell.length_b   1.000
_cell.length_c   1.000
_cell.angle_alpha   90.00
_cell.angle_beta   90.00
_cell.angle_gamma   90.00
#
_symmetry.space_group_name_H-M   'P 1'
#
loop_
_entity.id
_entity.type
_entity.pdbx_description
1 polymer ?
#
loop_
_entity_poly.entity_id
_entity_poly.type
_entity_poly.pdbx_seq_one_letter_code
_entity_poly.pdbx_strand_id
1 'polypeptide(L)'
;MLGPIFAREVYVAPRHPRHFFVRAAYVALLCVLMYTAAQTTFGWQEVRTIGDLARFGALCFQLFALLQLTLVMFFGLLLAASSIAQEKDRRTLILLLMTDLRNHELVLGKLFAALLVVFVLLGVSLPVFALLHLLGGVSLSQIVWSLLLSGAAAYATGSWGTLVAYWRDKTFQTLAVSVLGMVLFFGLTELLGATVPAVSTWLMALSPYRSLLLILDPFSDHVQTAGAAVLSLLALGCVLNAVTIARLRVWNPSQAVYAAPAEESDAATGAKRVRHRRIWSNPVLWREIRTRAYGRRVVVIKGVYGLIALAALAWVGDTGGELVLGMLHPAAFAFAGLTVLTLLMVNAQAVTSLTSERDAKTLELLLVTDITAREFIFGKMVGVLYNAKELILVPMLIAVFYWQLGRLTAENLTYLLLGYAVLVLFAAMLGLHAGLSFESSRSAIGNSLGTMFFLFVGIFVFMLLLLEARSSFFIQFQSFLLFIIVGSIGLYTSLTHKNPSSALTLAAGLLPFFTFYAITEYLLGGTLGVCLAIGVAYGFATLAMLIPAVSEFDVALGRTTMDKG
;
A
#
# COMPACT_ATOMS: atom_id res chain seq x y z
N MET A 1 -5.73 -31.08 -8.21
CA MET A 1 -6.75 -30.01 -8.41
C MET A 1 -6.69 -29.09 -7.19
N LEU A 2 -6.81 -27.77 -7.35
CA LEU A 2 -6.42 -26.69 -6.40
C LEU A 2 -7.20 -26.63 -5.05
N GLY A 3 -7.76 -27.75 -4.60
CA GLY A 3 -8.49 -27.89 -3.35
C GLY A 3 -9.91 -27.31 -3.37
N PRO A 4 -10.74 -27.66 -2.36
CA PRO A 4 -12.13 -27.21 -2.26
C PRO A 4 -12.26 -25.72 -1.96
N ILE A 5 -11.24 -25.11 -1.35
CA ILE A 5 -11.23 -23.68 -0.98
C ILE A 5 -11.30 -22.80 -2.23
N PHE A 6 -10.46 -23.08 -3.23
CA PHE A 6 -10.44 -22.32 -4.48
C PHE A 6 -11.74 -22.54 -5.27
N ALA A 7 -12.22 -23.77 -5.36
CA ALA A 7 -13.46 -24.09 -6.04
C ALA A 7 -14.64 -23.28 -5.48
N ARG A 8 -14.77 -23.23 -4.15
CA ARG A 8 -15.80 -22.41 -3.49
C ARG A 8 -15.71 -20.94 -3.88
N GLU A 9 -14.50 -20.36 -3.86
CA GLU A 9 -14.33 -18.93 -4.17
C GLU A 9 -14.69 -18.62 -5.61
N VAL A 10 -14.31 -19.48 -6.57
CA VAL A 10 -14.67 -19.32 -7.99
C VAL A 10 -16.19 -19.35 -8.21
N TYR A 11 -16.93 -20.21 -7.51
CA TYR A 11 -18.38 -20.29 -7.64
C TYR A 11 -19.13 -19.15 -6.93
N VAL A 12 -18.56 -18.63 -5.84
CA VAL A 12 -19.22 -17.60 -5.02
C VAL A 12 -18.89 -16.18 -5.49
N ALA A 13 -17.64 -15.91 -5.91
CA ALA A 13 -17.18 -14.56 -6.24
C ALA A 13 -18.05 -13.84 -7.31
N PRO A 14 -18.47 -14.50 -8.42
CA PRO A 14 -19.30 -13.86 -9.44
C PRO A 14 -20.72 -13.50 -8.96
N ARG A 15 -21.18 -14.06 -7.83
CA ARG A 15 -22.54 -13.81 -7.32
C ARG A 15 -22.66 -12.48 -6.57
N HIS A 16 -21.53 -11.85 -6.22
CA HIS A 16 -21.54 -10.62 -5.45
C HIS A 16 -21.49 -9.39 -6.37
N PRO A 17 -22.42 -8.40 -6.25
CA PRO A 17 -22.48 -7.24 -7.15
C PRO A 17 -21.20 -6.39 -7.15
N ARG A 18 -20.51 -6.32 -6.00
CA ARG A 18 -19.18 -5.67 -5.88
C ARG A 18 -18.16 -6.18 -6.91
N HIS A 19 -18.24 -7.44 -7.32
CA HIS A 19 -17.32 -8.00 -8.30
C HIS A 19 -17.48 -7.34 -9.68
N PHE A 20 -18.71 -6.98 -10.07
CA PHE A 20 -18.99 -6.26 -11.31
C PHE A 20 -18.54 -4.81 -11.21
N PHE A 21 -18.81 -4.16 -10.06
CA PHE A 21 -18.41 -2.78 -9.82
C PHE A 21 -16.90 -2.60 -9.89
N VAL A 22 -16.12 -3.49 -9.28
CA VAL A 22 -14.64 -3.44 -9.31
C VAL A 22 -14.10 -3.58 -10.73
N ARG A 23 -14.69 -4.45 -11.56
CA ARG A 23 -14.31 -4.59 -12.97
C ARG A 23 -14.62 -3.32 -13.77
N ALA A 24 -15.84 -2.79 -13.63
CA ALA A 24 -16.26 -1.59 -14.34
C ALA A 24 -15.42 -0.37 -13.92
N ALA A 25 -15.15 -0.21 -12.61
CA ALA A 25 -14.32 0.86 -12.09
C ALA A 25 -12.88 0.80 -12.61
N TYR A 26 -12.30 -0.40 -12.72
CA TYR A 26 -10.95 -0.55 -13.27
C TYR A 26 -10.85 -0.16 -14.75
N VAL A 27 -11.81 -0.60 -15.59
CA VAL A 27 -11.86 -0.18 -17.00
C VAL A 27 -12.12 1.32 -17.11
N ALA A 28 -13.07 1.86 -16.33
CA ALA A 28 -13.35 3.29 -16.31
C ALA A 28 -12.11 4.11 -15.93
N LEU A 29 -11.33 3.65 -14.96
CA LEU A 29 -10.06 4.29 -14.59
C LEU A 29 -9.08 4.32 -15.76
N LEU A 30 -8.89 3.19 -16.47
CA LEU A 30 -8.02 3.15 -17.65
C LEU A 30 -8.54 4.06 -18.77
N CYS A 31 -9.85 4.10 -19.02
CA CYS A 31 -10.45 5.00 -20.01
C CYS A 31 -10.27 6.48 -19.64
N VAL A 32 -10.45 6.83 -18.37
CA VAL A 32 -10.22 8.19 -17.86
C VAL A 32 -8.75 8.57 -18.01
N LEU A 33 -7.83 7.65 -17.69
CA LEU A 33 -6.40 7.86 -17.91
C LEU A 33 -6.08 8.05 -19.40
N MET A 34 -6.67 7.23 -20.28
CA MET A 34 -6.53 7.37 -21.74
C MET A 34 -7.00 8.74 -22.22
N TYR A 35 -8.17 9.16 -21.75
CA TYR A 35 -8.74 10.46 -22.09
C TYR A 35 -7.87 11.61 -21.60
N THR A 36 -7.39 11.54 -20.35
CA THR A 36 -6.51 12.56 -19.80
C THR A 36 -5.19 12.64 -20.55
N ALA A 37 -4.60 11.50 -20.91
CA ALA A 37 -3.37 11.44 -21.71
C ALA A 37 -3.60 11.99 -23.13
N ALA A 38 -4.74 11.70 -23.76
CA ALA A 38 -5.08 12.21 -25.08
C ALA A 38 -5.15 13.74 -25.07
N GLN A 39 -5.77 14.29 -24.04
CA GLN A 39 -5.92 15.71 -23.86
C GLN A 39 -4.60 16.41 -23.47
N THR A 40 -3.72 15.78 -22.69
CA THR A 40 -2.39 16.35 -22.42
C THR A 40 -1.51 16.35 -23.66
N THR A 41 -1.61 15.32 -24.51
CA THR A 41 -0.77 15.16 -25.71
C THR A 41 -1.24 16.03 -26.87
N PHE A 42 -2.55 16.02 -27.18
CA PHE A 42 -3.11 16.68 -28.36
C PHE A 42 -3.88 17.98 -28.04
N GLY A 43 -4.33 18.16 -26.80
CA GLY A 43 -5.24 19.23 -26.44
C GLY A 43 -6.52 19.21 -27.27
N TRP A 44 -6.89 20.36 -27.82
CA TRP A 44 -8.02 20.54 -28.75
C TRP A 44 -7.61 20.55 -30.23
N GLN A 45 -6.34 20.26 -30.53
CA GLN A 45 -5.85 20.28 -31.90
C GLN A 45 -6.22 18.98 -32.62
N GLU A 46 -6.60 19.09 -33.89
CA GLU A 46 -6.84 17.91 -34.73
C GLU A 46 -5.52 17.14 -34.95
N VAL A 47 -5.57 15.82 -34.77
CA VAL A 47 -4.43 14.93 -35.04
C VAL A 47 -4.22 14.88 -36.55
N ARG A 48 -3.17 15.56 -37.05
CA ARG A 48 -2.90 15.65 -38.49
C ARG A 48 -1.94 14.58 -39.01
N THR A 49 -1.19 13.92 -38.13
CA THR A 49 -0.11 12.99 -38.52
C THR A 49 -0.30 11.61 -37.89
N ILE A 50 -0.18 10.56 -38.72
CA ILE A 50 -0.24 9.16 -38.26
C ILE A 50 0.86 8.85 -37.23
N GLY A 51 2.02 9.50 -37.36
CA GLY A 51 3.14 9.34 -36.41
C GLY A 51 2.82 9.85 -34.99
N ASP A 52 2.01 10.89 -34.86
CA ASP A 52 1.64 11.44 -33.56
C ASP A 52 0.65 10.51 -32.84
N LEU A 53 -0.25 9.88 -33.59
CA LEU A 53 -1.15 8.85 -33.07
C LEU A 53 -0.38 7.61 -32.57
N ALA A 54 0.64 7.17 -33.31
CA ALA A 54 1.48 6.05 -32.90
C ALA A 54 2.31 6.36 -31.63
N ARG A 55 2.85 7.58 -31.51
CA ARG A 55 3.53 8.03 -30.29
C ARG A 55 2.59 8.05 -29.09
N PHE A 56 1.37 8.55 -29.28
CA PHE A 56 0.35 8.56 -28.23
C PHE A 56 -0.06 7.15 -27.79
N GLY A 57 -0.23 6.23 -28.74
CA GLY A 57 -0.48 4.81 -28.44
C GLY A 57 0.63 4.19 -27.58
N ALA A 58 1.89 4.46 -27.91
CA ALA A 58 3.06 4.01 -27.14
C ALA A 58 3.10 4.62 -25.73
N LEU A 59 2.84 5.92 -25.59
CA LEU A 59 2.78 6.61 -24.28
C LEU A 59 1.68 6.04 -23.39
N CYS A 60 0.47 5.85 -23.92
CA CYS A 60 -0.64 5.24 -23.20
C CYS A 60 -0.30 3.81 -22.76
N PHE A 61 0.32 3.03 -23.64
CA PHE A 61 0.73 1.67 -23.33
C PHE A 61 1.78 1.62 -22.22
N GLN A 62 2.78 2.50 -22.26
CA GLN A 62 3.77 2.65 -21.19
C GLN A 62 3.12 3.01 -19.85
N LEU A 63 2.24 4.01 -19.83
CA LEU A 63 1.52 4.41 -18.61
C LEU A 63 0.66 3.27 -18.06
N PHE A 64 -0.10 2.58 -18.91
CA PHE A 64 -1.01 1.51 -18.48
C PHE A 64 -0.24 0.29 -18.01
N ALA A 65 0.83 -0.11 -18.70
CA ALA A 65 1.61 -1.27 -18.31
C ALA A 65 2.33 -1.04 -16.98
N LEU A 66 2.93 0.15 -16.76
CA LEU A 66 3.58 0.52 -15.50
C LEU A 66 2.57 0.59 -14.35
N LEU A 67 1.42 1.25 -14.57
CA LEU A 67 0.36 1.33 -13.59
C LEU A 67 -0.15 -0.07 -13.23
N GLN A 68 -0.48 -0.88 -14.24
CA GLN A 68 -1.02 -2.22 -14.05
C GLN A 68 -0.06 -3.12 -13.28
N LEU A 69 1.23 -3.14 -13.66
CA LEU A 69 2.24 -3.93 -12.95
C LEU A 69 2.30 -3.52 -11.47
N THR A 70 2.32 -2.22 -11.20
CA THR A 70 2.37 -1.66 -9.83
C THR A 70 1.13 -2.05 -9.02
N LEU A 71 -0.08 -1.90 -9.59
CA LEU A 71 -1.34 -2.26 -8.95
C LEU A 71 -1.40 -3.76 -8.64
N VAL A 72 -1.05 -4.60 -9.61
CA VAL A 72 -1.15 -6.06 -9.54
C VAL A 72 -0.20 -6.64 -8.50
N MET A 73 1.04 -6.13 -8.43
CA MET A 73 1.99 -6.57 -7.40
C MET A 73 1.55 -6.13 -5.99
N PHE A 74 1.10 -4.89 -5.83
CA PHE A 74 0.66 -4.37 -4.54
C PHE A 74 -0.58 -5.11 -4.02
N PHE A 75 -1.64 -5.20 -4.84
CA PHE A 75 -2.87 -5.88 -4.44
C PHE A 75 -2.70 -7.40 -4.36
N GLY A 76 -1.90 -8.01 -5.23
CA GLY A 76 -1.56 -9.43 -5.15
C GLY A 76 -0.90 -9.80 -3.82
N LEU A 77 0.12 -9.02 -3.44
CA LEU A 77 0.80 -9.15 -2.15
C LEU A 77 -0.16 -8.95 -0.97
N LEU A 78 -0.91 -7.85 -0.96
CA LEU A 78 -1.78 -7.49 0.16
C LEU A 78 -2.95 -8.45 0.36
N LEU A 79 -3.63 -8.85 -0.71
CA LEU A 79 -4.78 -9.76 -0.63
C LEU A 79 -4.33 -11.15 -0.19
N ALA A 80 -3.21 -11.64 -0.70
CA ALA A 80 -2.62 -12.91 -0.28
C ALA A 80 -2.24 -12.88 1.20
N ALA A 81 -1.47 -11.87 1.63
CA ALA A 81 -0.99 -11.74 2.99
C ALA A 81 -2.11 -11.55 4.02
N SER A 82 -3.10 -10.70 3.71
CA SER A 82 -4.22 -10.39 4.61
C SER A 82 -5.19 -11.57 4.77
N SER A 83 -5.41 -12.37 3.72
CA SER A 83 -6.35 -13.51 3.76
C SER A 83 -5.95 -14.55 4.82
N ILE A 84 -4.67 -14.85 4.93
CA ILE A 84 -4.13 -15.82 5.89
C ILE A 84 -3.98 -15.18 7.27
N ALA A 85 -3.53 -13.93 7.34
CA ALA A 85 -3.31 -13.25 8.60
C ALA A 85 -4.60 -13.07 9.41
N GLN A 86 -5.74 -12.90 8.74
CA GLN A 86 -7.05 -12.86 9.41
C GLN A 86 -7.50 -14.21 9.95
N GLU A 87 -7.20 -15.30 9.26
CA GLU A 87 -7.49 -16.63 9.79
C GLU A 87 -6.66 -16.95 11.03
N LYS A 88 -5.45 -16.39 11.10
CA LYS A 88 -4.63 -16.42 12.32
C LYS A 88 -5.25 -15.59 13.44
N ASP A 89 -5.62 -14.34 13.17
CA ASP A 89 -6.22 -13.45 14.18
C ASP A 89 -7.55 -14.02 14.72
N ARG A 90 -8.36 -14.65 13.85
CA ARG A 90 -9.62 -15.33 14.22
C ARG A 90 -9.45 -16.74 14.80
N ARG A 91 -8.22 -17.25 14.88
CA ARG A 91 -7.88 -18.63 15.31
C ARG A 91 -8.52 -19.74 14.47
N THR A 92 -8.99 -19.44 13.25
CA THR A 92 -9.59 -20.42 12.35
C THR A 92 -8.56 -21.21 11.55
N LEU A 93 -7.33 -20.70 11.41
CA LEU A 93 -6.25 -21.41 10.73
C LEU A 93 -5.94 -22.77 11.41
N ILE A 94 -5.97 -22.80 12.74
CA ILE A 94 -5.70 -24.03 13.51
C ILE A 94 -6.80 -25.07 13.24
N LEU A 95 -8.07 -24.63 13.10
CA LEU A 95 -9.18 -25.52 12.73
C LEU A 95 -8.99 -26.09 11.33
N LEU A 96 -8.57 -25.28 10.35
CA LEU A 96 -8.27 -25.74 8.99
C LEU A 96 -7.13 -26.78 8.98
N LEU A 97 -6.11 -26.61 9.83
CA LEU A 97 -5.00 -27.56 9.94
C LEU A 97 -5.38 -28.89 10.60
N MET A 98 -6.53 -28.98 11.29
CA MET A 98 -7.08 -30.22 11.84
C MET A 98 -7.95 -31.00 10.84
N THR A 99 -8.34 -30.39 9.72
CA THR A 99 -9.14 -31.07 8.69
C THR A 99 -8.27 -31.95 7.77
N ASP A 100 -8.90 -32.84 6.99
CA ASP A 100 -8.23 -33.75 6.04
C ASP A 100 -7.61 -33.06 4.80
N LEU A 101 -7.42 -31.75 4.83
CA LEU A 101 -6.81 -30.99 3.75
C LEU A 101 -5.30 -31.23 3.68
N ARG A 102 -4.80 -31.50 2.47
CA ARG A 102 -3.35 -31.60 2.24
C ARG A 102 -2.71 -30.22 2.29
N ASN A 103 -1.45 -30.14 2.74
CA ASN A 103 -0.73 -28.86 2.86
C ASN A 103 -0.72 -28.05 1.55
N HIS A 104 -0.61 -28.71 0.39
CA HIS A 104 -0.61 -28.03 -0.91
C HIS A 104 -2.00 -27.51 -1.31
N GLU A 105 -3.08 -28.22 -0.96
CA GLU A 105 -4.46 -27.77 -1.23
C GLU A 105 -4.79 -26.54 -0.41
N LEU A 106 -4.30 -26.48 0.82
CA LEU A 106 -4.45 -25.32 1.69
C LEU A 106 -3.65 -24.11 1.15
N VAL A 107 -2.33 -24.28 0.92
CA VAL A 107 -1.46 -23.17 0.50
C VAL A 107 -1.85 -22.64 -0.88
N LEU A 108 -1.94 -23.52 -1.88
CA LEU A 108 -2.27 -23.11 -3.25
C LEU A 108 -3.72 -22.64 -3.35
N GLY A 109 -4.66 -23.32 -2.68
CA GLY A 109 -6.07 -22.94 -2.68
C GLY A 109 -6.28 -21.53 -2.14
N LYS A 110 -5.58 -21.17 -1.05
CA LYS A 110 -5.60 -19.81 -0.49
C LYS A 110 -4.93 -18.78 -1.38
N LEU A 111 -3.77 -19.11 -1.94
CA LEU A 111 -3.04 -18.22 -2.85
C LEU A 111 -3.91 -17.84 -4.06
N PHE A 112 -4.43 -18.83 -4.80
CA PHE A 112 -5.22 -18.58 -6.00
C PHE A 112 -6.58 -17.96 -5.69
N ALA A 113 -7.19 -18.26 -4.53
CA ALA A 113 -8.41 -17.58 -4.10
C ALA A 113 -8.15 -16.07 -3.85
N ALA A 114 -7.02 -15.73 -3.25
CA ALA A 114 -6.63 -14.33 -3.04
C ALA A 114 -6.26 -13.61 -4.36
N LEU A 115 -5.59 -14.31 -5.28
CA LEU A 115 -5.18 -13.76 -6.58
C LEU A 115 -6.31 -13.75 -7.63
N LEU A 116 -7.45 -14.39 -7.38
CA LEU A 116 -8.57 -14.48 -8.34
C LEU A 116 -9.01 -13.09 -8.82
N VAL A 117 -9.21 -12.15 -7.90
CA VAL A 117 -9.61 -10.78 -8.24
C VAL A 117 -8.54 -10.10 -9.10
N VAL A 118 -7.27 -10.33 -8.81
CA VAL A 118 -6.14 -9.74 -9.54
C VAL A 118 -6.06 -10.28 -10.97
N PHE A 119 -6.19 -11.60 -11.16
CA PHE A 119 -6.21 -12.21 -12.49
C PHE A 119 -7.46 -11.82 -13.30
N VAL A 120 -8.60 -11.66 -12.64
CA VAL A 120 -9.80 -11.09 -13.29
C VAL A 120 -9.51 -9.69 -13.80
N LEU A 121 -8.90 -8.82 -13.00
CA LEU A 121 -8.59 -7.45 -13.41
C LEU A 121 -7.59 -7.43 -14.59
N LEU A 122 -6.58 -8.31 -14.58
CA LEU A 122 -5.67 -8.51 -15.71
C LEU A 122 -6.39 -8.95 -17.00
N GLY A 123 -7.37 -9.85 -16.89
CA GLY A 123 -8.18 -10.27 -18.03
C GLY A 123 -9.07 -9.13 -18.54
N VAL A 124 -9.62 -8.32 -17.64
CA VAL A 124 -10.49 -7.18 -17.96
C VAL A 124 -9.72 -6.01 -18.58
N SER A 125 -8.40 -5.89 -18.35
CA SER A 125 -7.56 -4.93 -19.08
C SER A 125 -7.32 -5.31 -20.54
N LEU A 126 -7.40 -6.59 -20.91
CA LEU A 126 -7.03 -7.06 -22.26
C LEU A 126 -7.74 -6.29 -23.39
N PRO A 127 -9.07 -6.05 -23.35
CA PRO A 127 -9.74 -5.25 -24.36
C PRO A 127 -9.20 -3.82 -24.48
N VAL A 128 -8.85 -3.19 -23.35
CA VAL A 128 -8.30 -1.82 -23.36
C VAL A 128 -6.91 -1.78 -24.01
N PHE A 129 -6.05 -2.76 -23.70
CA PHE A 129 -4.75 -2.89 -24.35
C PHE A 129 -4.87 -3.23 -25.84
N ALA A 130 -5.86 -4.04 -26.22
CA ALA A 130 -6.14 -4.32 -27.63
C ALA A 130 -6.60 -3.07 -28.40
N LEU A 131 -7.33 -2.14 -27.76
CA LEU A 131 -7.64 -0.85 -28.36
C LEU A 131 -6.37 -0.02 -28.61
N LEU A 132 -5.39 -0.03 -27.70
CA LEU A 132 -4.12 0.69 -27.90
C LEU A 132 -3.35 0.18 -29.12
N HIS A 133 -3.42 -1.12 -29.43
CA HIS A 133 -2.82 -1.65 -30.65
C HIS A 133 -3.38 -1.00 -31.92
N LEU A 134 -4.68 -0.67 -31.93
CA LEU A 134 -5.34 -0.01 -33.08
C LEU A 134 -4.87 1.43 -33.30
N LEU A 135 -4.36 2.11 -32.26
CA LEU A 135 -3.79 3.46 -32.38
C LEU A 135 -2.38 3.44 -33.02
N GLY A 136 -1.74 2.28 -33.11
CA GLY A 136 -0.39 2.12 -33.62
C GLY A 136 0.70 2.37 -32.56
N GLY A 137 1.95 2.09 -32.92
CA GLY A 137 3.11 2.26 -32.03
C GLY A 137 3.33 1.15 -30.99
N VAL A 138 2.44 0.15 -30.93
CA VAL A 138 2.53 -0.97 -29.99
C VAL A 138 2.31 -2.29 -30.72
N SER A 139 3.20 -3.26 -30.51
CA SER A 139 3.04 -4.60 -31.10
C SER A 139 2.17 -5.52 -30.23
N LEU A 140 1.47 -6.46 -30.86
CA LEU A 140 0.67 -7.45 -30.13
C LEU A 140 1.55 -8.32 -29.21
N SER A 141 2.78 -8.59 -29.62
CA SER A 141 3.76 -9.32 -28.79
C SER A 141 4.09 -8.56 -27.51
N GLN A 142 4.32 -7.23 -27.58
CA GLN A 142 4.56 -6.41 -26.38
C GLN A 142 3.38 -6.47 -25.41
N ILE A 143 2.15 -6.39 -25.92
CA ILE A 143 0.95 -6.47 -25.08
C ILE A 143 0.89 -7.82 -24.37
N VAL A 144 1.01 -8.93 -25.10
CA VAL A 144 0.96 -10.28 -24.51
C VAL A 144 2.06 -10.47 -23.46
N TRP A 145 3.30 -10.08 -23.76
CA TRP A 145 4.41 -10.20 -22.82
C TRP A 145 4.24 -9.31 -21.59
N SER A 146 3.72 -8.09 -21.73
CA SER A 146 3.43 -7.20 -20.59
C SER A 146 2.34 -7.78 -19.66
N LEU A 147 1.30 -8.42 -20.23
CA LEU A 147 0.24 -9.08 -19.47
C LEU A 147 0.75 -10.33 -18.76
N LEU A 148 1.53 -11.17 -19.45
CA LEU A 148 2.15 -12.37 -18.87
C LEU A 148 3.14 -12.01 -17.77
N LEU A 149 3.97 -10.98 -17.97
CA LEU A 149 4.89 -10.46 -16.96
C LEU A 149 4.13 -9.96 -15.73
N SER A 150 3.05 -9.20 -15.94
CA SER A 150 2.21 -8.72 -14.84
C SER A 150 1.57 -9.88 -14.06
N GLY A 151 1.07 -10.91 -14.75
CA GLY A 151 0.51 -12.10 -14.12
C GLY A 151 1.55 -12.93 -13.35
N ALA A 152 2.75 -13.10 -13.91
CA ALA A 152 3.86 -13.78 -13.23
C ALA A 152 4.33 -13.00 -12.00
N ALA A 153 4.43 -11.67 -12.09
CA ALA A 153 4.75 -10.79 -10.96
C ALA A 153 3.66 -10.85 -9.86
N ALA A 154 2.38 -10.90 -10.23
CA ALA A 154 1.26 -11.12 -9.30
C ALA A 154 1.41 -12.43 -8.52
N TYR A 155 1.73 -13.50 -9.24
CA TYR A 155 1.92 -14.82 -8.65
C TYR A 155 3.13 -14.83 -7.71
N ALA A 156 4.29 -14.32 -8.14
CA ALA A 156 5.50 -14.25 -7.33
C ALA A 156 5.30 -13.43 -6.04
N THR A 157 4.72 -12.23 -6.14
CA THR A 157 4.42 -11.36 -4.99
C THR A 157 3.33 -11.94 -4.09
N GLY A 158 2.29 -12.56 -4.66
CA GLY A 158 1.28 -13.30 -3.91
C GLY A 158 1.89 -14.45 -3.11
N SER A 159 2.77 -15.24 -3.73
CA SER A 159 3.51 -16.33 -3.07
C SER A 159 4.44 -15.85 -1.97
N TRP A 160 5.10 -14.70 -2.15
CA TRP A 160 5.84 -14.05 -1.08
C TRP A 160 4.93 -13.63 0.08
N GLY A 161 3.77 -13.03 -0.24
CA GLY A 161 2.75 -12.66 0.74
C GLY A 161 2.24 -13.84 1.56
N THR A 162 1.94 -14.97 0.91
CA THR A 162 1.47 -16.18 1.62
C THR A 162 2.55 -16.79 2.49
N LEU A 163 3.79 -16.88 2.01
CA LEU A 163 4.93 -17.38 2.79
C LEU A 163 5.09 -16.57 4.08
N VAL A 164 5.13 -15.24 3.96
CA VAL A 164 5.28 -14.34 5.11
C VAL A 164 4.10 -14.49 6.07
N ALA A 165 2.88 -14.62 5.55
CA ALA A 165 1.68 -14.78 6.36
C ALA A 165 1.66 -16.09 7.16
N TYR A 166 2.13 -17.20 6.60
CA TYR A 166 2.27 -18.44 7.37
C TYR A 166 3.43 -18.39 8.37
N TRP A 167 4.48 -17.62 8.10
CA TRP A 167 5.64 -17.49 8.99
C TRP A 167 5.43 -16.52 10.18
N ARG A 168 4.61 -15.49 10.00
CA ARG A 168 4.35 -14.45 11.03
C ARG A 168 3.01 -14.66 11.72
N ASP A 169 2.96 -14.37 13.01
CA ASP A 169 1.76 -14.59 13.84
C ASP A 169 0.83 -13.38 13.91
N LYS A 170 1.35 -12.17 13.71
CA LYS A 170 0.61 -10.92 13.84
C LYS A 170 0.36 -10.29 12.47
N THR A 171 -0.87 -9.87 12.21
CA THR A 171 -1.29 -9.17 10.98
C THR A 171 -0.38 -8.01 10.60
N PHE A 172 -0.06 -7.11 11.53
CA PHE A 172 0.86 -6.01 11.26
C PHE A 172 2.25 -6.50 10.79
N GLN A 173 2.83 -7.49 11.48
CA GLN A 173 4.14 -8.03 11.12
C GLN A 173 4.10 -8.69 9.74
N THR A 174 3.01 -9.40 9.43
CA THR A 174 2.79 -10.00 8.11
C THR A 174 2.80 -8.94 7.03
N LEU A 175 1.95 -7.91 7.13
CA LEU A 175 1.84 -6.85 6.13
C LEU A 175 3.15 -6.07 5.98
N ALA A 176 3.79 -5.71 7.08
CA ALA A 176 5.03 -4.95 7.07
C ALA A 176 6.20 -5.74 6.44
N VAL A 177 6.38 -7.01 6.83
CA VAL A 177 7.44 -7.85 6.26
C VAL A 177 7.16 -8.16 4.79
N SER A 178 5.90 -8.33 4.39
CA SER A 178 5.52 -8.50 3.00
C SER A 178 5.93 -7.31 2.14
N VAL A 179 5.53 -6.09 2.52
CA VAL A 179 5.83 -4.86 1.75
C VAL A 179 7.33 -4.52 1.77
N LEU A 180 7.97 -4.53 2.95
CA LEU A 180 9.40 -4.25 3.06
C LEU A 180 10.25 -5.33 2.36
N GLY A 181 9.83 -6.59 2.44
CA GLY A 181 10.50 -7.69 1.75
C GLY A 181 10.44 -7.55 0.23
N MET A 182 9.30 -7.12 -0.32
CA MET A 182 9.15 -6.82 -1.74
C MET A 182 10.08 -5.68 -2.19
N VAL A 183 10.09 -4.55 -1.45
CA VAL A 183 10.98 -3.42 -1.79
C VAL A 183 12.45 -3.79 -1.64
N LEU A 184 12.81 -4.48 -0.56
CA LEU A 184 14.18 -4.95 -0.33
C LEU A 184 14.62 -5.91 -1.43
N PHE A 185 13.74 -6.84 -1.85
CA PHE A 185 14.05 -7.78 -2.92
C PHE A 185 14.37 -7.02 -4.22
N PHE A 186 13.54 -6.05 -4.62
CA PHE A 186 13.80 -5.26 -5.83
C PHE A 186 15.05 -4.38 -5.71
N GLY A 187 15.26 -3.74 -4.56
CA GLY A 187 16.48 -2.97 -4.32
C GLY A 187 17.74 -3.84 -4.39
N LEU A 188 17.69 -5.06 -3.85
CA LEU A 188 18.81 -6.01 -3.91
C LEU A 188 19.05 -6.53 -5.32
N THR A 189 18.00 -6.87 -6.08
CA THR A 189 18.16 -7.32 -7.47
C THR A 189 18.80 -6.23 -8.34
N GLU A 190 18.43 -4.96 -8.11
CA GLU A 190 18.99 -3.84 -8.88
C GLU A 190 20.45 -3.57 -8.48
N LEU A 191 20.74 -3.52 -7.18
CA LEU A 191 22.09 -3.26 -6.66
C LEU A 191 23.08 -4.39 -7.00
N LEU A 192 22.67 -5.66 -6.84
CA LEU A 192 23.50 -6.81 -7.17
C LEU A 192 23.65 -6.97 -8.69
N GLY A 193 22.60 -6.67 -9.46
CA GLY A 193 22.64 -6.67 -10.91
C GLY A 193 23.66 -5.66 -11.47
N ALA A 194 23.77 -4.48 -10.84
CA ALA A 194 24.74 -3.46 -11.23
C ALA A 194 26.19 -3.82 -10.84
N THR A 195 26.39 -4.51 -9.72
CA THR A 195 27.73 -4.75 -9.13
C THR A 195 28.37 -6.08 -9.54
N VAL A 196 27.57 -7.11 -9.89
CA VAL A 196 28.08 -8.47 -10.17
C VAL A 196 27.72 -8.90 -11.60
N PRO A 197 28.62 -8.71 -12.58
CA PRO A 197 28.34 -9.02 -13.99
C PRO A 197 28.02 -10.50 -14.27
N ALA A 198 28.59 -11.42 -13.49
CA ALA A 198 28.41 -12.87 -13.72
C ALA A 198 26.98 -13.38 -13.44
N VAL A 199 26.24 -12.70 -12.56
CA VAL A 199 24.86 -13.09 -12.17
C VAL A 199 23.84 -12.05 -12.64
N SER A 200 24.30 -10.98 -13.30
CA SER A 200 23.48 -9.83 -13.68
C SER A 200 22.30 -10.23 -14.55
N THR A 201 22.49 -11.09 -15.56
CA THR A 201 21.42 -11.51 -16.46
C THR A 201 20.27 -12.20 -15.74
N TRP A 202 20.57 -13.08 -14.78
CA TRP A 202 19.57 -13.81 -13.99
C TRP A 202 18.90 -12.90 -12.95
N LEU A 203 19.66 -12.03 -12.29
CA LEU A 203 19.15 -11.09 -11.28
C LEU A 203 18.29 -10.00 -11.92
N MET A 204 18.67 -9.52 -13.10
CA MET A 204 17.89 -8.53 -13.85
C MET A 204 16.57 -9.13 -14.36
N ALA A 205 16.53 -10.42 -14.70
CA ALA A 205 15.28 -11.10 -15.06
C ALA A 205 14.27 -11.18 -13.90
N LEU A 206 14.74 -11.13 -12.65
CA LEU A 206 13.89 -11.12 -11.45
C LEU A 206 13.29 -9.73 -11.14
N SER A 207 13.76 -8.67 -11.80
CA SER A 207 13.25 -7.30 -11.60
C SER A 207 12.11 -7.00 -12.60
N PRO A 208 10.83 -7.07 -12.17
CA PRO A 208 9.70 -6.97 -13.09
C PRO A 208 9.59 -5.57 -13.73
N TYR A 209 9.97 -4.51 -13.00
CA TYR A 209 9.96 -3.15 -13.54
C TYR A 209 10.98 -2.98 -14.65
N ARG A 210 12.20 -3.51 -14.48
CA ARG A 210 13.25 -3.43 -15.50
C ARG A 210 12.89 -4.26 -16.72
N SER A 211 12.39 -5.47 -16.54
CA SER A 211 11.90 -6.29 -17.65
C SER A 211 10.76 -5.61 -18.41
N LEU A 212 9.86 -4.91 -17.70
CA LEU A 212 8.79 -4.16 -18.34
C LEU A 212 9.34 -2.99 -19.16
N LEU A 213 10.30 -2.22 -18.64
CA LEU A 213 10.93 -1.12 -19.38
C LEU A 213 11.63 -1.62 -20.64
N LEU A 214 12.25 -2.81 -20.61
CA LEU A 214 12.80 -3.44 -21.82
C LEU A 214 11.71 -3.86 -22.81
N ILE A 215 10.59 -4.46 -22.35
CA ILE A 215 9.46 -4.80 -23.24
C ILE A 215 8.91 -3.55 -23.94
N LEU A 216 8.87 -2.42 -23.23
CA LEU A 216 8.40 -1.14 -23.73
C LEU A 216 9.37 -0.49 -24.73
N ASP A 217 10.65 -0.85 -24.70
CA ASP A 217 11.66 -0.33 -25.64
C ASP A 217 11.47 -0.96 -27.03
N PRO A 218 11.17 -0.17 -28.09
CA PRO A 218 10.95 -0.69 -29.44
C PRO A 218 12.21 -1.27 -30.09
N PHE A 219 13.41 -0.96 -29.59
CA PHE A 219 14.67 -1.44 -30.17
C PHE A 219 15.21 -2.70 -29.50
N SER A 220 14.59 -3.16 -28.41
CA SER A 220 15.05 -4.33 -27.68
C SER A 220 14.50 -5.63 -28.26
N ASP A 221 15.25 -6.73 -28.16
CA ASP A 221 14.69 -8.06 -28.35
C ASP A 221 13.83 -8.44 -27.13
N HIS A 222 12.59 -7.96 -27.14
CA HIS A 222 11.67 -8.12 -26.04
C HIS A 222 11.23 -9.59 -25.83
N VAL A 223 11.37 -10.48 -26.83
CA VAL A 223 10.79 -11.84 -26.74
C VAL A 223 11.61 -12.69 -25.79
N GLN A 224 12.93 -12.73 -26.00
CA GLN A 224 13.83 -13.54 -25.19
C GLN A 224 13.91 -13.01 -23.76
N THR A 225 14.01 -11.69 -23.61
CA THR A 225 14.09 -11.01 -22.30
C THR A 225 12.80 -11.16 -21.50
N ALA A 226 11.63 -10.96 -22.12
CA ALA A 226 10.34 -11.16 -21.45
C ALA A 226 10.11 -12.62 -21.07
N GLY A 227 10.44 -13.56 -21.98
CA GLY A 227 10.33 -14.99 -21.70
C GLY A 227 11.15 -15.40 -20.49
N ALA A 228 12.42 -14.96 -20.43
CA ALA A 228 13.29 -15.22 -19.29
C ALA A 228 12.74 -14.62 -17.97
N ALA A 229 12.26 -13.38 -18.01
CA ALA A 229 11.68 -12.70 -16.85
C ALA A 229 10.43 -13.43 -16.32
N VAL A 230 9.48 -13.76 -17.21
CA VAL A 230 8.27 -14.51 -16.87
C VAL A 230 8.60 -15.85 -16.24
N LEU A 231 9.50 -16.63 -16.87
CA LEU A 231 9.93 -17.93 -16.35
C LEU A 231 10.63 -17.81 -15.00
N SER A 232 11.47 -16.80 -14.81
CA SER A 232 12.18 -16.59 -13.54
C SER A 232 11.23 -16.24 -12.39
N LEU A 233 10.21 -15.41 -12.64
CA LEU A 233 9.20 -15.04 -11.64
C LEU A 233 8.27 -16.22 -11.31
N LEU A 234 7.89 -17.01 -12.33
CA LEU A 234 7.13 -18.25 -12.10
C LEU A 234 7.95 -19.26 -11.29
N ALA A 235 9.23 -19.44 -11.62
CA ALA A 235 10.14 -20.30 -10.88
C ALA A 235 10.28 -19.84 -9.42
N LEU A 236 10.46 -18.53 -9.20
CA LEU A 236 10.53 -17.94 -7.87
C LEU A 236 9.24 -18.20 -7.07
N GLY A 237 8.06 -17.97 -7.66
CA GLY A 237 6.78 -18.27 -7.02
C GLY A 237 6.63 -19.76 -6.66
N CYS A 238 7.06 -20.67 -7.55
CA CYS A 238 7.06 -22.11 -7.29
C CYS A 238 7.97 -22.50 -6.13
N VAL A 239 9.20 -21.94 -6.06
CA VAL A 239 10.13 -22.18 -4.95
C VAL A 239 9.55 -21.67 -3.63
N LEU A 240 9.00 -20.45 -3.60
CA LEU A 240 8.36 -19.89 -2.41
C LEU A 240 7.18 -20.75 -1.94
N ASN A 241 6.35 -21.22 -2.87
CA ASN A 241 5.24 -22.12 -2.55
C ASN A 241 5.72 -23.47 -2.02
N ALA A 242 6.76 -24.06 -2.60
CA ALA A 242 7.34 -25.32 -2.13
C ALA A 242 7.87 -25.20 -0.69
N VAL A 243 8.61 -24.12 -0.39
CA VAL A 243 9.08 -23.83 0.96
C VAL A 243 7.92 -23.64 1.93
N THR A 244 6.88 -22.92 1.52
CA THR A 244 5.67 -22.69 2.33
C THR A 244 4.94 -23.99 2.64
N ILE A 245 4.78 -24.88 1.66
CA ILE A 245 4.13 -26.18 1.83
C ILE A 245 4.93 -27.08 2.78
N ALA A 246 6.26 -27.10 2.65
CA ALA A 246 7.15 -27.90 3.48
C ALA A 246 7.18 -27.41 4.95
N ARG A 247 7.15 -26.10 5.17
CA ARG A 247 7.28 -25.50 6.50
C ARG A 247 5.94 -25.19 7.19
N LEU A 248 4.81 -25.35 6.52
CA LEU A 248 3.47 -24.97 7.03
C LEU A 248 3.20 -25.46 8.47
N ARG A 249 3.39 -26.76 8.72
CA ARG A 249 3.12 -27.39 10.02
C ARG A 249 4.20 -27.13 11.07
N VAL A 250 5.41 -26.78 10.63
CA VAL A 250 6.51 -26.39 11.52
C VAL A 250 6.29 -24.98 12.06
N TRP A 251 5.79 -24.07 11.21
CA TRP A 251 5.52 -22.69 11.62
C TRP A 251 4.22 -22.54 12.41
N ASN A 252 3.24 -23.43 12.22
CA ASN A 252 1.92 -23.32 12.84
C ASN A 252 1.59 -24.59 13.65
N PRO A 253 2.24 -24.80 14.82
CA PRO A 253 1.89 -25.91 15.70
C PRO A 253 0.48 -25.74 16.27
N SER A 254 -0.25 -26.85 16.42
CA SER A 254 -1.65 -26.87 16.89
C SER A 254 -1.81 -26.65 18.40
N GLN A 255 -0.70 -26.60 19.16
CA GLN A 255 -0.75 -26.39 20.61
C GLN A 255 -0.89 -24.89 20.92
N ALA A 256 -2.02 -24.54 21.54
CA ALA A 256 -2.19 -23.24 22.15
C ALA A 256 -1.11 -23.06 23.23
N VAL A 257 -0.07 -22.28 22.94
CA VAL A 257 0.97 -21.93 23.90
C VAL A 257 0.30 -21.08 25.00
N TYR A 258 -0.08 -21.74 26.09
CA TYR A 258 -0.42 -21.07 27.34
C TYR A 258 0.84 -20.35 27.82
N ALA A 259 0.86 -19.02 27.68
CA ALA A 259 1.89 -18.21 28.31
C ALA A 259 1.56 -18.11 29.81
N ALA A 260 2.27 -18.87 30.64
CA ALA A 260 2.14 -18.76 32.08
C ALA A 260 2.50 -17.32 32.54
N PRO A 261 1.75 -16.73 33.48
CA PRO A 261 2.08 -15.41 34.01
C PRO A 261 3.47 -15.42 34.65
N ALA A 262 4.23 -14.34 34.47
CA ALA A 262 5.56 -14.19 35.06
C ALA A 262 5.44 -14.04 36.59
N GLU A 263 5.94 -15.02 37.32
CA GLU A 263 5.96 -15.06 38.79
C GLU A 263 7.25 -14.44 39.32
N GLU A 264 7.16 -13.56 40.32
CA GLU A 264 8.31 -13.00 41.04
C GLU A 264 8.34 -13.66 42.43
N SER A 265 9.50 -14.19 42.82
CA SER A 265 9.70 -14.81 44.14
C SER A 265 10.14 -13.72 45.12
N ASP A 266 9.39 -13.55 46.22
CA ASP A 266 9.83 -12.72 47.33
C ASP A 266 11.08 -13.36 47.97
N ALA A 267 12.19 -12.63 47.99
CA ALA A 267 13.48 -13.12 48.50
C ALA A 267 13.47 -13.41 50.02
N ALA A 268 12.47 -12.90 50.76
CA ALA A 268 12.36 -13.06 52.21
C ALA A 268 11.35 -14.15 52.65
N THR A 269 10.37 -14.50 51.81
CA THR A 269 9.25 -15.41 52.19
C THR A 269 9.04 -16.58 51.22
N GLY A 270 9.71 -16.58 50.06
CA GLY A 270 9.54 -17.61 49.02
C GLY A 270 8.16 -17.59 48.34
N ALA A 271 7.27 -16.69 48.72
CA ALA A 271 5.93 -16.57 48.16
C ALA A 271 6.01 -15.98 46.74
N LYS A 272 5.42 -16.69 45.78
CA LYS A 272 5.25 -16.20 44.40
C LYS A 272 4.11 -15.19 44.38
N ARG A 273 4.44 -13.90 44.22
CA ARG A 273 3.45 -12.84 44.07
C ARG A 273 3.34 -12.43 42.61
N VAL A 274 2.11 -12.24 42.14
CA VAL A 274 1.84 -11.72 40.80
C VAL A 274 2.26 -10.25 40.78
N ARG A 275 3.19 -9.89 39.89
CA ARG A 275 3.69 -8.52 39.77
C ARG A 275 2.60 -7.59 39.23
N HIS A 276 1.91 -6.88 40.12
CA HIS A 276 0.97 -5.83 39.74
C HIS A 276 1.74 -4.67 39.07
N ARG A 277 1.53 -4.47 37.77
CA ARG A 277 2.14 -3.34 37.05
C ARG A 277 1.33 -2.07 37.33
N ARG A 278 1.99 -0.96 37.67
CA ARG A 278 1.33 0.35 37.75
C ARG A 278 0.88 0.76 36.35
N ILE A 279 -0.44 0.90 36.17
CA ILE A 279 -1.10 1.37 34.95
C ILE A 279 -1.09 2.91 34.97
N TRP A 280 -0.89 3.55 33.81
CA TRP A 280 -0.96 5.02 33.72
C TRP A 280 -2.40 5.53 33.75
N SER A 281 -2.58 6.85 33.84
CA SER A 281 -3.88 7.50 33.78
C SER A 281 -4.69 7.11 32.53
N ASN A 282 -4.02 7.00 31.37
CA ASN A 282 -4.62 6.39 30.18
C ASN A 282 -4.19 4.90 30.06
N PRO A 283 -5.08 3.94 30.35
CA PRO A 283 -4.75 2.52 30.33
C PRO A 283 -4.51 1.99 28.91
N VAL A 284 -5.20 2.55 27.91
CA VAL A 284 -5.04 2.17 26.50
C VAL A 284 -3.64 2.56 26.02
N LEU A 285 -3.22 3.80 26.28
CA LEU A 285 -1.90 4.28 25.92
C LEU A 285 -0.79 3.49 26.63
N TRP A 286 -0.96 3.22 27.92
CA TRP A 286 -0.02 2.40 28.68
C TRP A 286 0.15 1.02 28.04
N ARG A 287 -0.95 0.38 27.65
CA ARG A 287 -0.91 -0.94 27.00
C ARG A 287 -0.16 -0.86 25.67
N GLU A 288 -0.52 0.06 24.78
CA GLU A 288 0.13 0.18 23.46
C GLU A 288 1.65 0.40 23.57
N ILE A 289 2.10 1.21 24.54
CA ILE A 289 3.52 1.53 24.72
C ILE A 289 4.27 0.44 25.50
N ARG A 290 3.69 -0.12 26.57
CA ARG A 290 4.41 -0.98 27.53
C ARG A 290 4.28 -2.46 27.25
N THR A 291 3.20 -2.94 26.64
CA THR A 291 2.96 -4.39 26.49
C THR A 291 3.50 -4.98 25.19
N ARG A 292 4.30 -4.23 24.42
CA ARG A 292 4.79 -4.65 23.08
C ARG A 292 3.65 -5.25 22.25
N ALA A 293 2.53 -4.53 22.14
CA ALA A 293 1.30 -5.01 21.51
C ALA A 293 1.53 -5.60 20.10
N TYR A 294 2.49 -5.04 19.38
CA TYR A 294 2.87 -5.45 18.01
C TYR A 294 3.91 -6.60 17.95
N GLY A 295 4.41 -7.09 19.09
CA GLY A 295 5.33 -8.23 19.21
C GLY A 295 6.83 -7.88 19.23
N ARG A 296 7.67 -8.77 19.77
CA ARG A 296 9.12 -8.56 19.95
C ARG A 296 9.88 -8.42 18.61
N ARG A 297 9.35 -8.99 17.52
CA ARG A 297 9.99 -8.99 16.20
C ARG A 297 9.84 -7.68 15.42
N VAL A 298 9.10 -6.70 15.93
CA VAL A 298 8.97 -5.37 15.32
C VAL A 298 10.31 -4.65 15.22
N VAL A 299 11.26 -4.94 16.12
CA VAL A 299 12.62 -4.38 16.03
C VAL A 299 13.33 -4.79 14.73
N VAL A 300 13.10 -6.02 14.25
CA VAL A 300 13.68 -6.50 12.98
C VAL A 300 13.10 -5.72 11.80
N ILE A 301 11.79 -5.44 11.83
CA ILE A 301 11.11 -4.64 10.79
C ILE A 301 11.73 -3.24 10.72
N LYS A 302 11.97 -2.61 11.87
CA LYS A 302 12.63 -1.30 11.97
C LYS A 302 14.08 -1.35 11.45
N GLY A 303 14.82 -2.40 11.80
CA GLY A 303 16.19 -2.61 11.32
C GLY A 303 16.26 -2.78 9.80
N VAL A 304 15.38 -3.59 9.21
CA VAL A 304 15.29 -3.77 7.76
C VAL A 304 14.91 -2.47 7.06
N TYR A 305 13.97 -1.70 7.61
CA TYR A 305 13.64 -0.39 7.07
C TYR A 305 14.85 0.57 7.09
N GLY A 306 15.63 0.56 8.17
CA GLY A 306 16.89 1.30 8.25
C GLY A 306 17.92 0.87 7.20
N LEU A 307 18.02 -0.43 6.91
CA LEU A 307 18.89 -0.93 5.83
C LEU A 307 18.42 -0.46 4.44
N ILE A 308 17.10 -0.46 4.19
CA ILE A 308 16.55 0.08 2.93
C ILE A 308 16.88 1.58 2.81
N ALA A 309 16.79 2.34 3.92
CA ALA A 309 17.15 3.75 3.92
C ALA A 309 18.64 3.98 3.62
N LEU A 310 19.54 3.17 4.20
CA LEU A 310 20.97 3.23 3.90
C LEU A 310 21.27 2.85 2.44
N ALA A 311 20.64 1.79 1.92
CA ALA A 311 20.78 1.39 0.53
C ALA A 311 20.29 2.49 -0.44
N ALA A 312 19.19 3.16 -0.11
CA ALA A 312 18.66 4.26 -0.88
C ALA A 312 19.63 5.46 -0.91
N LEU A 313 20.26 5.79 0.22
CA LEU A 313 21.29 6.84 0.28
C LEU A 313 22.55 6.46 -0.53
N ALA A 314 22.97 5.19 -0.46
CA ALA A 314 24.11 4.70 -1.24
C ALA A 314 23.84 4.79 -2.75
N TRP A 315 22.64 4.40 -3.19
CA TRP A 315 22.22 4.49 -4.60
C TRP A 315 22.21 5.93 -5.12
N VAL A 316 21.75 6.88 -4.30
CA VAL A 316 21.79 8.32 -4.62
C VAL A 316 23.22 8.84 -4.78
N GLY A 317 24.19 8.28 -4.05
CA GLY A 317 25.60 8.64 -4.17
C GLY A 317 26.27 8.16 -5.45
N ASP A 318 25.79 7.05 -6.01
CA ASP A 318 26.35 6.40 -7.21
C ASP A 318 25.78 6.96 -8.52
N THR A 319 24.55 7.49 -8.48
CA THR A 319 23.92 8.05 -9.69
C THR A 319 24.57 9.40 -10.03
N GLY A 320 25.27 9.49 -11.16
CA GLY A 320 26.01 10.67 -11.65
C GLY A 320 25.17 11.91 -11.99
N GLY A 321 24.02 12.11 -11.34
CA GLY A 321 23.14 13.27 -11.50
C GLY A 321 22.02 13.13 -12.54
N GLU A 322 21.90 11.98 -13.21
CA GLU A 322 20.80 11.74 -14.14
C GLU A 322 19.44 11.79 -13.45
N LEU A 323 18.48 12.46 -14.08
CA LEU A 323 17.12 12.58 -13.57
C LEU A 323 16.36 11.26 -13.73
N VAL A 324 15.78 10.75 -12.64
CA VAL A 324 14.89 9.59 -12.68
C VAL A 324 13.62 9.97 -13.42
N LEU A 325 13.29 9.20 -14.46
CA LEU A 325 12.16 9.45 -15.38
C LEU A 325 12.21 10.83 -16.04
N GLY A 326 13.39 11.48 -16.09
CA GLY A 326 13.53 12.85 -16.58
C GLY A 326 12.89 13.93 -15.70
N MET A 327 12.38 13.57 -14.51
CA MET A 327 11.56 14.47 -13.68
C MET A 327 12.13 14.73 -12.29
N LEU A 328 12.62 13.68 -11.62
CA LEU A 328 13.01 13.73 -10.22
C LEU A 328 14.49 13.48 -10.06
N HIS A 329 15.14 14.30 -9.24
CA HIS A 329 16.50 13.99 -8.80
C HIS A 329 16.49 12.67 -8.03
N PRO A 330 17.42 11.72 -8.27
CA PRO A 330 17.55 10.47 -7.52
C PRO A 330 17.35 10.60 -6.00
N ALA A 331 17.91 11.66 -5.41
CA ALA A 331 17.77 11.98 -3.98
C ALA A 331 16.31 12.17 -3.55
N ALA A 332 15.52 12.88 -4.35
CA ALA A 332 14.11 13.14 -4.10
C ALA A 332 13.26 11.89 -4.33
N PHE A 333 13.58 11.09 -5.36
CA PHE A 333 12.89 9.82 -5.63
C PHE A 333 13.10 8.81 -4.50
N ALA A 334 14.34 8.63 -4.05
CA ALA A 334 14.70 7.77 -2.91
C ALA A 334 14.00 8.22 -1.62
N PHE A 335 14.00 9.54 -1.35
CA PHE A 335 13.30 10.11 -0.20
C PHE A 335 11.79 9.88 -0.28
N ALA A 336 11.16 10.12 -1.44
CA ALA A 336 9.73 9.89 -1.66
C ALA A 336 9.35 8.42 -1.49
N GLY A 337 10.15 7.48 -2.01
CA GLY A 337 9.91 6.05 -1.80
C GLY A 337 9.95 5.65 -0.32
N LEU A 338 10.92 6.17 0.43
CA LEU A 338 11.04 5.94 1.87
C LEU A 338 9.89 6.54 2.68
N THR A 339 9.45 7.76 2.34
CA THR A 339 8.31 8.40 3.02
C THR A 339 7.01 7.65 2.74
N VAL A 340 6.75 7.25 1.49
CA VAL A 340 5.60 6.41 1.14
C VAL A 340 5.58 5.12 1.95
N LEU A 341 6.73 4.44 2.08
CA LEU A 341 6.84 3.25 2.93
C LEU A 341 6.52 3.53 4.39
N THR A 342 7.04 4.61 4.97
CA THR A 342 6.70 4.98 6.35
C THR A 342 5.21 5.24 6.50
N LEU A 343 4.60 5.99 5.58
CA LEU A 343 3.19 6.32 5.63
C LEU A 343 2.30 5.08 5.51
N LEU A 344 2.66 4.14 4.63
CA LEU A 344 1.99 2.84 4.53
C LEU A 344 2.13 2.01 5.82
N MET A 345 3.31 2.03 6.46
CA MET A 345 3.54 1.30 7.71
C MET A 345 2.77 1.91 8.90
N VAL A 346 2.76 3.24 9.02
CA VAL A 346 1.97 3.95 10.04
C VAL A 346 0.49 3.65 9.86
N ASN A 347 -0.01 3.71 8.62
CA ASN A 347 -1.39 3.38 8.29
C ASN A 347 -1.71 1.91 8.62
N ALA A 348 -0.84 0.97 8.26
CA ALA A 348 -0.99 -0.45 8.57
C ALA A 348 -1.05 -0.71 10.09
N GLN A 349 -0.21 -0.04 10.89
CA GLN A 349 -0.26 -0.14 12.35
C GLN A 349 -1.56 0.43 12.92
N ALA A 350 -2.02 1.56 12.40
CA ALA A 350 -3.25 2.20 12.84
C ALA A 350 -4.47 1.29 12.59
N VAL A 351 -4.68 0.80 11.37
CA VAL A 351 -5.82 -0.06 11.06
C VAL A 351 -5.76 -1.38 11.84
N THR A 352 -4.59 -2.00 11.94
CA THR A 352 -4.43 -3.28 12.66
C THR A 352 -4.60 -3.15 14.17
N SER A 353 -4.34 -1.97 14.74
CA SER A 353 -4.55 -1.72 16.18
C SER A 353 -6.00 -1.89 16.62
N LEU A 354 -6.97 -1.71 15.70
CA LEU A 354 -8.40 -1.87 15.94
C LEU A 354 -8.91 -3.20 15.40
N THR A 355 -8.50 -3.59 14.19
CA THR A 355 -9.01 -4.82 13.57
C THR A 355 -8.57 -6.07 14.32
N SER A 356 -7.35 -6.08 14.87
CA SER A 356 -6.88 -7.22 15.67
C SER A 356 -7.67 -7.39 16.97
N GLU A 357 -8.11 -6.28 17.60
CA GLU A 357 -8.97 -6.34 18.79
C GLU A 357 -10.37 -6.82 18.47
N ARG A 358 -10.88 -6.42 17.30
CA ARG A 358 -12.18 -6.87 16.79
C ARG A 358 -12.17 -8.36 16.46
N ASP A 359 -11.20 -8.83 15.70
CA ASP A 359 -11.09 -10.25 15.34
C ASP A 359 -10.87 -11.13 16.58
N ALA A 360 -10.21 -10.60 17.62
CA ALA A 360 -10.06 -11.26 18.92
C ALA A 360 -11.28 -11.17 19.84
N LYS A 361 -12.37 -10.48 19.42
CA LYS A 361 -13.58 -10.20 20.24
C LYS A 361 -13.29 -9.47 21.57
N THR A 362 -12.20 -8.73 21.61
CA THR A 362 -11.82 -7.93 22.81
C THR A 362 -12.36 -6.51 22.77
N LEU A 363 -12.70 -6.01 21.57
CA LEU A 363 -13.25 -4.67 21.40
C LEU A 363 -14.54 -4.52 22.22
N GLU A 364 -15.47 -5.47 22.13
CA GLU A 364 -16.74 -5.46 22.90
C GLU A 364 -16.54 -5.38 24.42
N LEU A 365 -15.48 -6.02 24.95
CA LEU A 365 -15.15 -5.94 26.37
C LEU A 365 -14.71 -4.52 26.77
N LEU A 366 -13.94 -3.84 25.91
CA LEU A 366 -13.53 -2.45 26.15
C LEU A 366 -14.74 -1.49 26.14
N LEU A 367 -15.79 -1.81 25.38
CA LEU A 367 -17.01 -1.00 25.30
C LEU A 367 -17.83 -1.02 26.60
N VAL A 368 -17.62 -2.01 27.46
CA VAL A 368 -18.30 -2.13 28.76
C VAL A 368 -17.50 -1.43 29.87
N THR A 369 -16.25 -1.03 29.61
CA THR A 369 -15.39 -0.35 30.60
C THR A 369 -15.57 1.17 30.62
N ASP A 370 -15.14 1.83 31.70
CA ASP A 370 -15.22 3.29 31.89
C ASP A 370 -14.26 4.11 30.99
N ILE A 371 -13.73 3.52 29.92
CA ILE A 371 -12.81 4.20 29.00
C ILE A 371 -13.61 5.16 28.12
N THR A 372 -13.21 6.43 28.11
CA THR A 372 -13.83 7.44 27.26
C THR A 372 -13.36 7.33 25.80
N ALA A 373 -14.21 7.80 24.87
CA ALA A 373 -13.91 7.91 23.45
C ALA A 373 -12.56 8.56 23.14
N ARG A 374 -12.32 9.69 23.80
CA ARG A 374 -11.10 10.49 23.66
C ARG A 374 -9.89 9.70 24.13
N GLU A 375 -9.96 9.08 25.30
CA GLU A 375 -8.86 8.27 25.84
C GLU A 375 -8.53 7.08 24.93
N PHE A 376 -9.56 6.44 24.37
CA PHE A 376 -9.40 5.33 23.44
C PHE A 376 -8.72 5.77 22.14
N ILE A 377 -9.26 6.77 21.44
CA ILE A 377 -8.76 7.19 20.12
C ILE A 377 -7.38 7.83 20.21
N PHE A 378 -7.18 8.79 21.12
CA PHE A 378 -5.86 9.39 21.28
C PHE A 378 -4.84 8.39 21.84
N GLY A 379 -5.27 7.49 22.72
CA GLY A 379 -4.42 6.40 23.23
C GLY A 379 -3.92 5.49 22.10
N LYS A 380 -4.80 5.12 21.17
CA LYS A 380 -4.46 4.34 19.97
C LYS A 380 -3.57 5.11 19.01
N MET A 381 -3.94 6.35 18.67
CA MET A 381 -3.20 7.18 17.72
C MET A 381 -1.77 7.45 18.23
N VAL A 382 -1.62 7.89 19.48
CA VAL A 382 -0.30 8.15 20.08
C VAL A 382 0.48 6.85 20.26
N GLY A 383 -0.18 5.74 20.60
CA GLY A 383 0.45 4.42 20.67
C GLY A 383 1.08 4.00 19.33
N VAL A 384 0.35 4.21 18.22
CA VAL A 384 0.84 3.96 16.86
C VAL A 384 2.02 4.87 16.53
N LEU A 385 1.90 6.18 16.76
CA LEU A 385 2.97 7.13 16.48
C LEU A 385 4.23 6.83 17.31
N TYR A 386 4.07 6.45 18.57
CA TYR A 386 5.19 6.07 19.43
C TYR A 386 5.87 4.79 18.95
N ASN A 387 5.10 3.78 18.52
CA ASN A 387 5.68 2.55 18.00
C ASN A 387 6.32 2.74 16.61
N ALA A 388 5.81 3.67 15.80
CA ALA A 388 6.35 4.01 14.49
C ALA A 388 7.44 5.10 14.52
N LYS A 389 7.80 5.64 15.69
CA LYS A 389 8.70 6.79 15.80
C LYS A 389 10.02 6.62 15.05
N GLU A 390 10.63 5.43 15.07
CA GLU A 390 11.89 5.19 14.34
C GLU A 390 11.67 5.21 12.82
N LEU A 391 10.52 4.73 12.34
CA LEU A 391 10.16 4.78 10.91
C LEU A 391 9.89 6.23 10.47
N ILE A 392 9.31 7.04 11.36
CA ILE A 392 9.00 8.46 11.12
C ILE A 392 10.29 9.31 11.17
N LEU A 393 11.18 9.01 12.11
CA LEU A 393 12.41 9.78 12.29
C LEU A 393 13.40 9.59 11.13
N VAL A 394 13.45 8.42 10.50
CA VAL A 394 14.43 8.16 9.42
C VAL A 394 14.29 9.13 8.24
N PRO A 395 13.11 9.34 7.62
CA PRO A 395 12.97 10.39 6.61
C PRO A 395 13.30 11.79 7.13
N MET A 396 12.91 12.14 8.35
CA MET A 396 13.27 13.44 8.94
C MET A 396 14.78 13.62 9.05
N LEU A 397 15.51 12.59 9.49
CA LEU A 397 16.96 12.61 9.57
C LEU A 397 17.63 12.72 8.19
N ILE A 398 17.08 12.05 7.16
CA ILE A 398 17.56 12.18 5.78
C ILE A 398 17.36 13.62 5.26
N ALA A 399 16.22 14.26 5.57
CA ALA A 399 15.98 15.64 5.18
C ALA A 399 16.99 16.60 5.85
N VAL A 400 17.26 16.40 7.15
CA VAL A 400 18.29 17.16 7.89
C VAL A 400 19.68 16.90 7.31
N PHE A 401 19.99 15.66 6.92
CA PHE A 401 21.25 15.32 6.26
C PHE A 401 21.40 16.02 4.90
N TYR A 402 20.34 16.10 4.09
CA TYR A 402 20.38 16.86 2.83
C TYR A 402 20.52 18.37 3.04
N TRP A 403 19.97 18.93 4.13
CA TRP A 403 20.23 20.31 4.53
C TRP A 403 21.70 20.53 4.90
N GLN A 404 22.31 19.62 5.67
CA GLN A 404 23.75 19.71 6.02
C GLN A 404 24.67 19.61 4.80
N LEU A 405 24.28 18.84 3.77
CA LEU A 405 24.98 18.77 2.49
C LEU A 405 24.75 20.00 1.58
N GLY A 406 23.99 21.01 2.04
CA GLY A 406 23.67 22.20 1.26
C GLY A 406 22.68 21.96 0.10
N ARG A 407 22.01 20.79 0.06
CA ARG A 407 21.01 20.46 -0.99
C ARG A 407 19.62 21.04 -0.71
N LEU A 408 19.37 21.46 0.53
CA LEU A 408 18.12 22.10 0.96
C LEU A 408 18.43 23.41 1.66
N THR A 409 17.58 24.43 1.47
CA THR A 409 17.58 25.63 2.31
C THR A 409 16.90 25.35 3.65
N ALA A 410 17.15 26.18 4.66
CA ALA A 410 16.50 26.04 5.97
C ALA A 410 14.96 26.15 5.85
N GLU A 411 14.48 27.06 5.01
CA GLU A 411 13.05 27.24 4.73
C GLU A 411 12.43 25.97 4.14
N ASN A 412 13.04 25.41 3.08
CA ASN A 412 12.55 24.19 2.44
C ASN A 412 12.57 22.98 3.40
N LEU A 413 13.55 22.90 4.29
CA LEU A 413 13.58 21.89 5.35
C LEU A 413 12.36 22.03 6.26
N THR A 414 12.03 23.24 6.72
CA THR A 414 10.87 23.46 7.59
C THR A 414 9.55 23.08 6.92
N TYR A 415 9.37 23.48 5.66
CA TYR A 415 8.17 23.15 4.87
C TYR A 415 8.02 21.64 4.65
N LEU A 416 9.13 20.96 4.32
CA LEU A 416 9.15 19.52 4.13
C LEU A 416 8.83 18.77 5.43
N LEU A 417 9.40 19.18 6.56
CA LEU A 417 9.13 18.55 7.86
C LEU A 417 7.68 18.77 8.31
N LEU A 418 7.13 19.97 8.11
CA LEU A 418 5.74 20.28 8.46
C LEU A 418 4.76 19.49 7.59
N GLY A 419 4.95 19.52 6.26
CA GLY A 419 4.14 18.73 5.34
C GLY A 419 4.21 17.23 5.63
N TYR A 420 5.40 16.71 5.92
CA TYR A 420 5.59 15.32 6.30
C TYR A 420 4.86 14.96 7.61
N ALA A 421 4.93 15.82 8.63
CA ALA A 421 4.21 15.61 9.89
C ALA A 421 2.69 15.54 9.69
N VAL A 422 2.13 16.42 8.85
CA VAL A 422 0.71 16.40 8.48
C VAL A 422 0.34 15.09 7.79
N LEU A 423 1.16 14.63 6.84
CA LEU A 423 0.91 13.35 6.15
C LEU A 423 0.99 12.14 7.08
N VAL A 424 1.90 12.15 8.07
CA VAL A 424 1.99 11.09 9.08
C VAL A 424 0.73 11.03 9.94
N LEU A 425 0.22 12.19 10.38
CA LEU A 425 -1.03 12.28 11.14
C LEU A 425 -2.23 11.81 10.29
N PHE A 426 -2.30 12.23 9.04
CA PHE A 426 -3.31 11.77 8.09
C PHE A 426 -3.26 10.26 7.89
N ALA A 427 -2.08 9.68 7.66
CA ALA A 427 -1.91 8.24 7.47
C ALA A 427 -2.36 7.43 8.70
N ALA A 428 -2.02 7.90 9.90
CA ALA A 428 -2.46 7.29 11.15
C ALA A 428 -3.98 7.37 11.32
N MET A 429 -4.57 8.56 11.11
CA MET A 429 -6.00 8.77 11.29
C MET A 429 -6.84 8.03 10.24
N LEU A 430 -6.41 7.99 8.98
CA LEU A 430 -7.05 7.21 7.92
C LEU A 430 -7.12 5.71 8.29
N GLY A 431 -6.05 5.18 8.87
CA GLY A 431 -6.00 3.80 9.34
C GLY A 431 -6.98 3.52 10.48
N LEU A 432 -7.05 4.43 11.46
CA LEU A 432 -8.03 4.33 12.54
C LEU A 432 -9.47 4.46 12.01
N HIS A 433 -9.73 5.42 11.12
CA HIS A 433 -11.03 5.65 10.51
C HIS A 433 -11.55 4.43 9.76
N ALA A 434 -10.71 3.83 8.90
CA ALA A 434 -11.05 2.59 8.21
C ALA A 434 -11.25 1.42 9.17
N GLY A 435 -10.43 1.34 10.24
CA GLY A 435 -10.57 0.37 11.31
C GLY A 435 -11.92 0.46 12.01
N LEU A 436 -12.43 1.67 12.29
CA LEU A 436 -13.73 1.90 12.92
C LEU A 436 -14.90 1.70 11.94
N SER A 437 -14.74 2.11 10.67
CA SER A 437 -15.83 2.17 9.70
C SER A 437 -16.25 0.81 9.13
N PHE A 438 -15.29 -0.09 8.88
CA PHE A 438 -15.56 -1.38 8.26
C PHE A 438 -15.68 -2.48 9.31
N GLU A 439 -16.67 -3.36 9.20
CA GLU A 439 -16.87 -4.47 10.15
C GLU A 439 -15.82 -5.58 9.96
N SER A 440 -15.51 -5.92 8.71
CA SER A 440 -14.51 -6.93 8.40
C SER A 440 -13.11 -6.32 8.33
N SER A 441 -12.14 -6.97 8.98
CA SER A 441 -10.74 -6.57 8.95
C SER A 441 -10.15 -6.57 7.55
N ARG A 442 -10.65 -7.44 6.65
CA ARG A 442 -10.23 -7.48 5.23
C ARG A 442 -10.61 -6.23 4.50
N SER A 443 -11.86 -5.81 4.65
CA SER A 443 -12.34 -4.59 4.04
C SER A 443 -11.68 -3.37 4.67
N ALA A 444 -11.48 -3.34 5.99
CA ALA A 444 -10.80 -2.24 6.68
C ALA A 444 -9.35 -2.04 6.19
N ILE A 445 -8.55 -3.11 6.25
CA ILE A 445 -7.14 -3.08 5.83
C ILE A 445 -7.05 -2.78 4.33
N GLY A 446 -7.88 -3.44 3.51
CA GLY A 446 -7.91 -3.25 2.06
C GLY A 446 -8.31 -1.83 1.66
N ASN A 447 -9.33 -1.25 2.31
CA ASN A 447 -9.76 0.12 2.06
C ASN A 447 -8.68 1.13 2.49
N SER A 448 -8.12 0.98 3.68
CA SER A 448 -7.11 1.90 4.22
C SER A 448 -5.84 1.92 3.37
N LEU A 449 -5.22 0.74 3.16
CA LEU A 449 -4.00 0.63 2.36
C LEU A 449 -4.26 0.91 0.89
N GLY A 450 -5.42 0.49 0.36
CA GLY A 450 -5.85 0.81 -1.00
C GLY A 450 -6.02 2.32 -1.21
N THR A 451 -6.55 3.05 -0.24
CA THR A 451 -6.70 4.51 -0.30
C THR A 451 -5.36 5.22 -0.27
N MET A 452 -4.45 4.82 0.63
CA MET A 452 -3.09 5.36 0.67
C MET A 452 -2.36 5.13 -0.65
N PHE A 453 -2.43 3.91 -1.17
CA PHE A 453 -1.80 3.55 -2.43
C PHE A 453 -2.42 4.28 -3.61
N PHE A 454 -3.75 4.39 -3.67
CA PHE A 454 -4.46 5.18 -4.67
C PHE A 454 -4.01 6.64 -4.65
N LEU A 455 -3.89 7.26 -3.47
CA LEU A 455 -3.39 8.62 -3.34
C LEU A 455 -1.96 8.75 -3.88
N PHE A 456 -1.02 7.90 -3.47
CA PHE A 456 0.38 8.03 -3.91
C PHE A 456 0.59 7.71 -5.39
N VAL A 457 0.02 6.60 -5.87
CA VAL A 457 0.12 6.21 -7.28
C VAL A 457 -0.63 7.22 -8.14
N GLY A 458 -1.81 7.68 -7.70
CA GLY A 458 -2.57 8.72 -8.37
C GLY A 458 -1.79 10.03 -8.47
N ILE A 459 -1.21 10.52 -7.37
CA ILE A 459 -0.35 11.71 -7.34
C ILE A 459 0.85 11.54 -8.29
N PHE A 460 1.47 10.37 -8.29
CA PHE A 460 2.62 10.09 -9.15
C PHE A 460 2.25 10.12 -10.63
N VAL A 461 1.22 9.37 -11.05
CA VAL A 461 0.72 9.36 -12.43
C VAL A 461 0.32 10.77 -12.86
N PHE A 462 -0.36 11.48 -11.98
CA PHE A 462 -0.82 12.83 -12.26
C PHE A 462 0.33 13.84 -12.39
N MET A 463 1.37 13.71 -11.58
CA MET A 463 2.60 14.49 -11.73
C MET A 463 3.30 14.20 -13.07
N LEU A 464 3.35 12.94 -13.51
CA LEU A 464 3.91 12.57 -14.82
C LEU A 464 3.13 13.26 -15.96
N LEU A 465 1.80 13.17 -15.92
CA LEU A 465 0.93 13.77 -16.93
C LEU A 465 1.07 15.31 -16.97
N LEU A 466 1.19 15.97 -15.82
CA LEU A 466 1.35 17.42 -15.75
C LEU A 466 2.70 17.88 -16.33
N LEU A 467 3.77 17.10 -16.12
CA LEU A 467 5.08 17.44 -16.66
C LEU A 467 5.11 17.41 -18.19
N GLU A 468 4.42 16.44 -18.79
CA GLU A 468 4.29 16.33 -20.25
C GLU A 468 3.50 17.52 -20.84
N ALA A 469 2.61 18.12 -20.04
CA ALA A 469 1.68 19.16 -20.44
C ALA A 469 2.20 20.62 -20.27
N ARG A 470 3.47 20.83 -19.89
CA ARG A 470 4.02 22.16 -19.46
C ARG A 470 3.81 23.33 -20.45
N SER A 471 3.52 23.09 -21.72
CA SER A 471 3.38 24.13 -22.75
C SER A 471 2.03 24.84 -22.78
N SER A 472 0.95 24.31 -22.18
CA SER A 472 -0.41 24.90 -22.27
C SER A 472 -1.32 24.60 -21.07
N PHE A 473 -0.88 25.02 -19.89
CA PHE A 473 -1.54 24.72 -18.61
C PHE A 473 -3.02 25.11 -18.54
N PHE A 474 -3.40 26.30 -19.02
CA PHE A 474 -4.78 26.80 -18.88
C PHE A 474 -5.80 26.03 -19.72
N ILE A 475 -5.39 25.55 -20.90
CA ILE A 475 -6.26 24.78 -21.80
C ILE A 475 -6.43 23.34 -21.30
N GLN A 476 -5.44 22.80 -20.59
CA GLN A 476 -5.42 21.41 -20.11
C GLN A 476 -6.03 21.23 -18.71
N PHE A 477 -6.34 22.32 -17.99
CA PHE A 477 -7.03 22.25 -16.68
C PHE A 477 -8.35 21.46 -16.76
N GLN A 478 -9.11 21.63 -17.85
CA GLN A 478 -10.36 20.90 -18.09
C GLN A 478 -10.15 19.37 -18.17
N SER A 479 -9.02 18.95 -18.74
CA SER A 479 -8.64 17.56 -18.91
C SER A 479 -8.29 16.91 -17.58
N PHE A 480 -7.61 17.65 -16.71
CA PHE A 480 -7.30 17.21 -15.35
C PHE A 480 -8.52 17.21 -14.43
N LEU A 481 -9.54 18.04 -14.72
CA LEU A 481 -10.79 18.10 -13.95
C LEU A 481 -11.50 16.74 -13.90
N LEU A 482 -11.53 16.00 -15.01
CA LEU A 482 -12.12 14.65 -15.04
C LEU A 482 -11.36 13.69 -14.09
N PHE A 483 -10.02 13.74 -14.11
CA PHE A 483 -9.19 12.93 -13.22
C PHE A 483 -9.41 13.29 -11.75
N ILE A 484 -9.51 14.59 -11.44
CA ILE A 484 -9.80 15.11 -10.11
C ILE A 484 -11.19 14.65 -9.64
N ILE A 485 -12.21 14.69 -10.49
CA ILE A 485 -13.56 14.20 -10.16
C ILE A 485 -13.53 12.71 -9.85
N VAL A 486 -12.91 11.90 -10.72
CA VAL A 486 -12.85 10.44 -10.52
C VAL A 486 -12.09 10.10 -9.24
N GLY A 487 -11.00 10.81 -8.96
CA GLY A 487 -10.28 10.66 -7.70
C GLY A 487 -11.09 11.09 -6.48
N SER A 488 -11.90 12.14 -6.61
CA SER A 488 -12.80 12.60 -5.54
C SER A 488 -13.90 11.59 -5.26
N ILE A 489 -14.48 10.96 -6.29
CA ILE A 489 -15.46 9.88 -6.15
C ILE A 489 -14.82 8.66 -5.46
N GLY A 490 -13.61 8.28 -5.86
CA GLY A 490 -12.85 7.21 -5.21
C GLY A 490 -12.62 7.48 -3.72
N LEU A 491 -12.17 8.69 -3.38
CA LEU A 491 -11.98 9.09 -1.97
C LEU A 491 -13.29 9.17 -1.20
N TYR A 492 -14.36 9.68 -1.81
CA TYR A 492 -15.68 9.75 -1.20
C TYR A 492 -16.15 8.35 -0.81
N THR A 493 -16.14 7.39 -1.74
CA THR A 493 -16.57 6.00 -1.46
C THR A 493 -15.74 5.32 -0.37
N SER A 494 -14.45 5.66 -0.27
CA SER A 494 -13.57 5.13 0.77
C SER A 494 -13.83 5.76 2.15
N LEU A 495 -13.99 7.08 2.21
CA LEU A 495 -14.10 7.83 3.46
C LEU A 495 -15.51 7.79 4.06
N THR A 496 -16.57 7.76 3.25
CA THR A 496 -17.96 7.91 3.72
C THR A 496 -18.73 6.59 3.82
N HIS A 497 -18.06 5.44 3.88
CA HIS A 497 -18.71 4.12 3.80
C HIS A 497 -19.83 3.88 4.83
N LYS A 498 -19.61 4.24 6.11
CA LYS A 498 -20.58 3.99 7.20
C LYS A 498 -21.23 5.26 7.73
N ASN A 499 -20.45 6.32 7.93
CA ASN A 499 -20.91 7.59 8.49
C ASN A 499 -20.62 8.73 7.49
N PRO A 500 -21.49 8.97 6.50
CA PRO A 500 -21.33 10.10 5.61
C PRO A 500 -21.54 11.41 6.39
N SER A 501 -20.57 12.31 6.33
CA SER A 501 -20.67 13.65 6.89
C SER A 501 -20.31 14.68 5.83
N SER A 502 -20.88 15.89 5.93
CA SER A 502 -20.55 16.98 5.02
C SER A 502 -19.05 17.31 5.04
N ALA A 503 -18.41 17.20 6.20
CA ALA A 503 -16.97 17.37 6.36
C ALA A 503 -16.16 16.32 5.59
N LEU A 504 -16.54 15.04 5.63
CA LEU A 504 -15.85 13.99 4.87
C LEU A 504 -16.10 14.12 3.36
N THR A 505 -17.32 14.49 2.95
CA THR A 505 -17.63 14.77 1.54
C THR A 505 -16.78 15.93 1.01
N LEU A 506 -16.67 17.00 1.79
CA LEU A 506 -15.85 18.16 1.44
C LEU A 506 -14.37 17.80 1.42
N ALA A 507 -13.88 17.01 2.37
CA ALA A 507 -12.50 16.51 2.37
C ALA A 507 -12.20 15.66 1.12
N ALA A 508 -13.11 14.76 0.73
CA ALA A 508 -12.96 13.92 -0.45
C ALA A 508 -12.87 14.73 -1.76
N GLY A 509 -13.62 15.83 -1.88
CA GLY A 509 -13.55 16.74 -3.02
C GLY A 509 -12.33 17.67 -2.99
N LEU A 510 -11.94 18.17 -1.82
CA LEU A 510 -10.82 19.09 -1.66
C LEU A 510 -9.46 18.41 -1.84
N LEU A 511 -9.30 17.18 -1.37
CA LEU A 511 -8.00 16.49 -1.39
C LEU A 511 -7.40 16.43 -2.81
N PRO A 512 -8.08 15.88 -3.84
CA PRO A 512 -7.53 15.84 -5.20
C PRO A 512 -7.25 17.24 -5.76
N PHE A 513 -8.13 18.21 -5.50
CA PHE A 513 -7.96 19.58 -6.00
C PHE A 513 -6.72 20.26 -5.40
N PHE A 514 -6.55 20.20 -4.08
CA PHE A 514 -5.36 20.76 -3.42
C PHE A 514 -4.09 19.98 -3.75
N THR A 515 -4.17 18.67 -4.02
CA THR A 515 -3.01 17.94 -4.53
C THR A 515 -2.61 18.41 -5.92
N PHE A 516 -3.56 18.72 -6.80
CA PHE A 516 -3.25 19.33 -8.09
C PHE A 516 -2.59 20.69 -7.91
N TYR A 517 -3.16 21.56 -7.09
CA TYR A 517 -2.55 22.86 -6.79
C TYR A 517 -1.13 22.72 -6.21
N ALA A 518 -0.90 21.77 -5.29
CA ALA A 518 0.42 21.51 -4.74
C ALA A 518 1.42 21.06 -5.82
N ILE A 519 1.02 20.17 -6.73
CA ILE A 519 1.90 19.71 -7.80
C ILE A 519 2.22 20.86 -8.76
N THR A 520 1.23 21.67 -9.14
CA THR A 520 1.45 22.82 -10.03
C THR A 520 2.38 23.83 -9.41
N GLU A 521 2.17 24.15 -8.14
CA GLU A 521 2.99 25.10 -7.40
C GLU A 521 4.43 24.59 -7.23
N TYR A 522 4.61 23.29 -6.96
CA TYR A 522 5.92 22.65 -6.95
C TYR A 522 6.65 22.79 -8.29
N LEU A 523 5.95 22.59 -9.40
CA LEU A 523 6.52 22.73 -10.75
C LEU A 523 6.85 24.19 -11.12
N LEU A 524 6.19 25.17 -10.49
CA LEU A 524 6.49 26.60 -10.59
C LEU A 524 7.56 27.07 -9.59
N GLY A 525 8.04 26.19 -8.70
CA GLY A 525 9.06 26.50 -7.70
C GLY A 525 8.53 27.07 -6.38
N GLY A 526 7.21 27.12 -6.16
CA GLY A 526 6.59 27.66 -4.94
C GLY A 526 6.51 26.65 -3.81
N THR A 527 7.54 26.57 -2.96
CA THR A 527 7.58 25.56 -1.88
C THR A 527 6.64 25.86 -0.70
N LEU A 528 6.40 27.14 -0.39
CA LEU A 528 5.46 27.55 0.66
C LEU A 528 4.01 27.18 0.31
N GLY A 529 3.57 27.45 -0.94
CA GLY A 529 2.22 27.12 -1.40
C GLY A 529 1.93 25.63 -1.33
N VAL A 530 2.92 24.78 -1.66
CA VAL A 530 2.86 23.32 -1.48
C VAL A 530 2.62 22.95 -0.01
N CYS A 531 3.39 23.52 0.90
CA CYS A 531 3.27 23.24 2.33
C CYS A 531 1.89 23.62 2.89
N LEU A 532 1.40 24.80 2.51
CA LEU A 532 0.07 25.28 2.93
C LEU A 532 -1.05 24.42 2.34
N ALA A 533 -0.97 24.05 1.07
CA ALA A 533 -1.95 23.21 0.41
C ALA A 533 -2.04 21.82 1.05
N ILE A 534 -0.89 21.18 1.33
CA ILE A 534 -0.83 19.90 2.04
C ILE A 534 -1.38 20.06 3.46
N GLY A 535 -0.96 21.11 4.17
CA GLY A 535 -1.40 21.41 5.54
C GLY A 535 -2.91 21.56 5.65
N VAL A 536 -3.52 22.36 4.76
CA VAL A 536 -4.97 22.61 4.74
C VAL A 536 -5.71 21.35 4.32
N ALA A 537 -5.35 20.73 3.20
CA ALA A 537 -6.14 19.63 2.63
C ALA A 537 -6.08 18.36 3.50
N TYR A 538 -4.87 17.91 3.83
CA TYR A 538 -4.68 16.69 4.63
C TYR A 538 -4.95 16.95 6.12
N GLY A 539 -4.67 18.15 6.63
CA GLY A 539 -5.04 18.55 7.99
C GLY A 539 -6.55 18.59 8.17
N PHE A 540 -7.29 19.21 7.25
CA PHE A 540 -8.75 19.22 7.27
C PHE A 540 -9.33 17.80 7.17
N ALA A 541 -8.83 16.97 6.26
CA ALA A 541 -9.29 15.58 6.15
C ALA A 541 -9.02 14.78 7.43
N THR A 542 -7.88 15.01 8.09
CA THR A 542 -7.53 14.40 9.38
C THR A 542 -8.54 14.81 10.46
N LEU A 543 -8.87 16.10 10.55
CA LEU A 543 -9.86 16.62 11.50
C LEU A 543 -11.27 16.10 11.20
N ALA A 544 -11.66 16.04 9.93
CA ALA A 544 -12.95 15.52 9.48
C ALA A 544 -13.15 14.04 9.86
N MET A 545 -12.07 13.26 9.93
CA MET A 545 -12.11 11.88 10.45
C MET A 545 -12.04 11.84 12.00
N LEU A 546 -11.20 12.68 12.62
CA LEU A 546 -10.93 12.64 14.05
C LEU A 546 -12.11 13.12 14.90
N ILE A 547 -12.78 14.21 14.49
CA ILE A 547 -13.84 14.83 15.29
C ILE A 547 -15.01 13.86 15.50
N PRO A 548 -15.63 13.27 14.45
CA PRO A 548 -16.72 12.31 14.64
C PRO A 548 -16.27 11.09 15.44
N ALA A 549 -15.04 10.61 15.22
CA ALA A 549 -14.53 9.49 15.98
C ALA A 549 -14.51 9.80 17.49
N VAL A 550 -14.09 11.00 17.90
CA VAL A 550 -14.01 11.39 19.32
C VAL A 550 -15.39 11.76 19.90
N SER A 551 -16.29 12.37 19.11
CA SER A 551 -17.59 12.85 19.60
C SER A 551 -18.71 11.81 19.53
N GLU A 552 -18.72 10.94 18.53
CA GLU A 552 -19.80 9.98 18.28
C GLU A 552 -19.48 8.57 18.76
N PHE A 553 -18.31 8.34 19.38
CA PHE A 553 -17.95 7.02 19.90
C PHE A 553 -19.04 6.48 20.84
N ASP A 554 -19.62 7.32 21.71
CA ASP A 554 -20.68 6.91 22.63
C ASP A 554 -22.02 6.62 21.92
N VAL A 555 -22.30 7.27 20.78
CA VAL A 555 -23.50 7.04 19.94
C VAL A 555 -23.36 5.74 19.13
N ALA A 556 -22.18 5.48 18.55
CA ALA A 556 -21.88 4.26 17.80
C ALA A 556 -21.87 2.99 18.69
N LEU A 557 -21.81 3.18 20.02
CA LEU A 557 -21.76 2.14 21.05
C LEU A 557 -23.06 1.98 21.84
N GLY A 558 -24.10 2.76 21.53
CA GLY A 558 -25.40 2.69 22.21
C GLY A 558 -25.41 3.24 23.63
N ARG A 559 -24.39 4.00 24.06
CA ARG A 559 -24.35 4.65 25.38
C ARG A 559 -25.21 5.91 25.46
N THR A 560 -25.46 6.54 24.32
CA THR A 560 -26.42 7.65 24.20
C THR A 560 -27.41 7.32 23.10
N THR A 561 -28.64 6.98 23.49
CA THR A 561 -29.79 7.13 22.59
C THR A 561 -29.91 8.61 22.30
N MET A 562 -29.62 9.04 21.07
CA MET A 562 -30.12 10.35 20.64
C MET A 562 -31.64 10.26 20.69
N ASP A 563 -32.22 10.97 21.66
CA ASP A 563 -33.62 11.34 21.62
C ASP A 563 -33.83 12.07 20.30
N LYS A 564 -34.60 11.45 19.40
CA LYS A 564 -34.97 12.07 18.13
C LYS A 564 -36.02 13.14 18.45
N GLY A 565 -35.54 14.35 18.74
CA GLY A 565 -36.31 15.59 18.71
C GLY A 565 -36.30 16.19 17.32
#